data_AF-A0A6I5X6S5-F1
#
_entry.id   AF-A0A6I5X6S5-F1
#
_cell.length_a   1.000
_cell.length_b   1.000
_cell.length_c   1.000
_cell.angle_alpha   90.00
_cell.angle_beta   90.00
_cell.angle_gamma   90.00
#
_symmetry.space_group_name_H-M   'P 1'
#
loop_
_entity.id
_entity.type
_entity.pdbx_description
1 polymer ?
#
loop_
_entity_poly.entity_id
_entity_poly.type
_entity_poly.pdbx_seq_one_letter_code
_entity_poly.pdbx_strand_id
1 'polypeptide(L)'
;MARPGCTCGSASTAATSAVATPHRSDTPRPTSASRPTRSCAVSSPASPGDGVSSTSSSASVTSVTSPAPISLVLASASPARKKLLHAAGIDPSVVVSGVDEAAVLDAARTTYGELAAEDIALLLARAKAEDVAAQIDHAVIVGCDSVLELDGEVHGKPASAAEAVARWQRMRGTAGVLHTGHWVVDTRDSDLGGTGATLGATASTTVHFARLTDAEIEAYVASGEPLRVAGAFTLDGLGGPYVSAIEGDPSNVVGLSLPLLRELLGELGLLWHQLRASGIPT
;
A
#
# COMPACT_ATOMS: atom_id res chain seq x y z
N MET A 1 2.96 14.55 72.86
CA MET A 1 4.00 13.92 73.71
C MET A 1 4.15 12.47 73.28
N ALA A 2 5.41 12.00 73.16
CA ALA A 2 5.89 10.62 72.98
C ALA A 2 5.67 9.90 71.61
N ARG A 3 6.72 9.92 70.78
CA ARG A 3 7.27 8.74 70.06
C ARG A 3 8.15 7.93 71.07
N PRO A 4 8.62 6.67 70.86
CA PRO A 4 9.02 6.02 69.58
C PRO A 4 8.80 4.48 69.50
N GLY A 5 9.22 3.86 68.39
CA GLY A 5 9.34 2.40 68.26
C GLY A 5 9.78 1.94 66.86
N CYS A 6 11.08 1.72 66.72
CA CYS A 6 11.78 1.25 65.51
C CYS A 6 11.90 -0.28 65.53
N THR A 7 11.74 -0.98 64.41
CA THR A 7 12.50 -2.22 64.13
C THR A 7 12.71 -2.42 62.63
N CYS A 8 13.98 -2.64 62.29
CA CYS A 8 14.49 -3.06 60.99
C CYS A 8 14.09 -4.51 60.68
N GLY A 9 13.78 -4.78 59.41
CA GLY A 9 13.69 -6.12 58.84
C GLY A 9 14.39 -6.13 57.49
N SER A 10 15.54 -6.81 57.44
CA SER A 10 16.48 -6.95 56.34
C SER A 10 15.87 -7.59 55.09
N ALA A 11 15.97 -6.90 53.95
CA ALA A 11 15.85 -7.51 52.63
C ALA A 11 17.19 -8.14 52.23
N SER A 12 17.22 -9.47 52.14
CA SER A 12 18.30 -10.24 51.53
C SER A 12 17.73 -10.88 50.26
N THR A 13 18.17 -10.43 49.10
CA THR A 13 18.01 -11.19 47.85
C THR A 13 19.20 -10.89 46.95
N ALA A 14 20.23 -11.73 47.07
CA ALA A 14 21.26 -11.86 46.06
C ALA A 14 20.81 -12.98 45.11
N ALA A 15 20.60 -12.65 43.84
CA ALA A 15 20.49 -13.61 42.75
C ALA A 15 21.16 -13.01 41.51
N THR A 16 22.47 -13.26 41.47
CA THR A 16 23.35 -13.58 40.35
C THR A 16 22.90 -13.24 38.92
N SER A 17 23.74 -12.44 38.27
CA SER A 17 23.87 -12.22 36.83
C SER A 17 23.76 -13.47 35.96
N ALA A 18 23.03 -13.36 34.86
CA ALA A 18 23.34 -14.03 33.60
C ALA A 18 22.92 -13.14 32.43
N VAL A 19 23.90 -12.46 31.83
CA VAL A 19 23.80 -11.82 30.53
C VAL A 19 23.82 -12.93 29.48
N ALA A 20 22.74 -13.08 28.71
CA ALA A 20 22.68 -13.97 27.55
C ALA A 20 22.40 -13.13 26.29
N THR A 21 23.47 -12.92 25.53
CA THR A 21 23.52 -12.30 24.21
C THR A 21 22.87 -13.25 23.17
N PRO A 22 21.90 -12.83 22.35
CA PRO A 22 21.50 -13.64 21.21
C PRO A 22 22.54 -13.52 20.09
N HIS A 23 23.09 -14.69 19.74
CA HIS A 23 24.06 -14.93 18.69
C HIS A 23 23.43 -14.59 17.32
N ARG A 24 24.08 -13.70 16.57
CA ARG A 24 23.88 -13.51 15.13
C ARG A 24 24.32 -14.79 14.41
N SER A 25 23.44 -15.34 13.59
CA SER A 25 23.74 -16.35 12.59
C SER A 25 23.92 -15.68 11.23
N ASP A 26 25.18 -15.34 10.93
CA ASP A 26 25.64 -14.96 9.60
C ASP A 26 25.62 -16.20 8.68
N THR A 27 24.78 -16.18 7.65
CA THR A 27 24.90 -17.10 6.50
C THR A 27 25.57 -16.37 5.34
N PRO A 28 26.63 -16.94 4.73
CA PRO A 28 27.41 -16.24 3.72
C PRO A 28 26.73 -16.30 2.35
N ARG A 29 26.71 -15.13 1.71
CA ARG A 29 26.34 -14.83 0.33
C ARG A 29 27.29 -15.55 -0.66
N PRO A 30 26.81 -16.27 -1.67
CA PRO A 30 27.67 -16.77 -2.73
C PRO A 30 28.07 -15.62 -3.69
N THR A 31 29.37 -15.53 -3.89
CA THR A 31 30.10 -14.56 -4.73
C THR A 31 29.90 -14.78 -6.22
N SER A 32 29.97 -13.68 -6.94
CA SER A 32 29.99 -13.54 -8.40
C SER A 32 30.99 -14.44 -9.11
N ALA A 33 30.52 -15.20 -10.11
CA ALA A 33 31.36 -15.77 -11.15
C ALA A 33 31.25 -14.92 -12.43
N SER A 34 32.28 -14.11 -12.65
CA SER A 34 32.59 -13.40 -13.88
C SER A 34 33.26 -14.36 -14.88
N ARG A 35 32.83 -14.33 -16.14
CA ARG A 35 33.56 -14.88 -17.29
C ARG A 35 33.05 -14.25 -18.60
N PRO A 36 33.83 -14.27 -19.68
CA PRO A 36 34.64 -13.12 -20.08
C PRO A 36 34.11 -12.44 -21.33
N THR A 37 34.36 -11.13 -21.40
CA THR A 37 34.29 -10.31 -22.60
C THR A 37 35.22 -10.84 -23.69
N ARG A 38 34.70 -11.13 -24.88
CA ARG A 38 35.50 -11.20 -26.10
C ARG A 38 35.29 -9.91 -26.89
N SER A 39 36.39 -9.17 -27.03
CA SER A 39 36.52 -7.96 -27.84
C SER A 39 36.82 -8.32 -29.30
N CYS A 40 36.21 -7.52 -30.17
CA CYS A 40 36.49 -7.14 -31.56
C CYS A 40 37.54 -7.92 -32.39
N ALA A 41 37.12 -8.31 -33.59
CA ALA A 41 37.94 -8.19 -34.79
C ALA A 41 37.08 -7.72 -35.96
N VAL A 42 37.44 -6.55 -36.50
CA VAL A 42 36.99 -5.97 -37.75
C VAL A 42 37.56 -6.77 -38.92
N SER A 43 36.76 -7.03 -39.96
CA SER A 43 37.20 -7.09 -41.37
C SER A 43 35.99 -7.17 -42.32
N SER A 44 35.76 -6.09 -43.06
CA SER A 44 35.12 -6.09 -44.39
C SER A 44 36.16 -6.58 -45.44
N PRO A 45 35.84 -6.99 -46.70
CA PRO A 45 34.82 -6.38 -47.57
C PRO A 45 34.11 -7.28 -48.62
N ALA A 46 33.27 -6.59 -49.41
CA ALA A 46 32.89 -6.82 -50.82
C ALA A 46 31.53 -7.47 -51.16
N SER A 47 30.65 -6.62 -51.72
CA SER A 47 29.59 -6.93 -52.70
C SER A 47 30.23 -7.13 -54.11
N PRO A 48 29.51 -7.44 -55.23
CA PRO A 48 28.05 -7.48 -55.46
C PRO A 48 27.55 -8.70 -56.29
N GLY A 49 26.22 -8.79 -56.49
CA GLY A 49 25.63 -9.69 -57.48
C GLY A 49 24.10 -9.73 -57.44
N ASP A 50 23.47 -9.10 -58.44
CA ASP A 50 22.03 -8.97 -58.64
C ASP A 50 21.31 -10.31 -58.87
N GLY A 51 20.04 -10.37 -58.46
CA GLY A 51 19.17 -11.52 -58.72
C GLY A 51 17.74 -11.29 -58.22
N VAL A 52 16.97 -10.50 -58.96
CA VAL A 52 15.53 -10.28 -58.75
C VAL A 52 14.75 -11.57 -59.00
N SER A 53 13.91 -11.97 -58.05
CA SER A 53 12.69 -12.74 -58.31
C SER A 53 11.67 -12.48 -57.22
N SER A 54 10.76 -11.57 -57.54
CA SER A 54 9.58 -11.22 -56.77
C SER A 54 8.52 -12.32 -56.87
N THR A 55 8.34 -13.08 -55.80
CA THR A 55 7.09 -13.80 -55.55
C THR A 55 6.37 -13.09 -54.40
N SER A 56 5.34 -12.32 -54.75
CA SER A 56 4.44 -11.66 -53.81
C SER A 56 3.59 -12.71 -53.10
N SER A 57 4.12 -13.27 -52.02
CA SER A 57 3.31 -14.00 -51.05
C SER A 57 2.60 -12.98 -50.19
N SER A 58 1.31 -12.76 -50.48
CA SER A 58 0.41 -11.97 -49.65
C SER A 58 0.29 -12.66 -48.29
N ALA A 59 1.19 -12.33 -47.37
CA ALA A 59 1.03 -12.65 -45.97
C ALA A 59 -0.18 -11.85 -45.47
N SER A 60 -1.30 -12.54 -45.32
CA SER A 60 -2.47 -12.04 -44.63
C SER A 60 -2.03 -11.58 -43.25
N VAL A 61 -1.95 -10.26 -43.07
CA VAL A 61 -1.74 -9.66 -41.77
C VAL A 61 -2.96 -10.04 -40.95
N THR A 62 -2.82 -11.06 -40.10
CA THR A 62 -3.76 -11.34 -39.03
C THR A 62 -3.79 -10.07 -38.19
N SER A 63 -4.86 -9.28 -38.34
CA SER A 63 -5.12 -8.16 -37.46
C SER A 63 -5.20 -8.76 -36.06
N VAL A 64 -4.17 -8.54 -35.25
CA VAL A 64 -4.23 -8.83 -33.82
C VAL A 64 -5.24 -7.83 -33.28
N THR A 65 -6.49 -8.26 -33.13
CA THR A 65 -7.51 -7.49 -32.44
C THR A 65 -6.93 -7.22 -31.06
N SER A 66 -6.63 -5.95 -30.77
CA SER A 66 -6.20 -5.57 -29.43
C SER A 66 -7.26 -6.07 -28.45
N PRO A 67 -6.87 -6.75 -27.36
CA PRO A 67 -7.85 -7.24 -26.40
C PRO A 67 -8.70 -6.06 -25.92
N ALA A 68 -9.99 -6.33 -25.67
CA ALA A 68 -10.90 -5.32 -25.15
C ALA A 68 -10.30 -4.70 -23.87
N PRO A 69 -10.45 -3.38 -23.67
CA PRO A 69 -9.86 -2.71 -22.52
C PRO A 69 -10.40 -3.30 -21.22
N ILE A 70 -9.51 -3.67 -20.30
CA ILE A 70 -9.87 -4.20 -18.99
C ILE A 70 -10.36 -3.03 -18.12
N SER A 71 -11.60 -3.13 -17.62
CA SER A 71 -12.17 -2.14 -16.72
C SER A 71 -11.67 -2.36 -15.29
N LEU A 72 -11.12 -1.31 -14.67
CA LEU A 72 -10.76 -1.30 -13.25
C LEU A 72 -11.78 -0.45 -12.48
N VAL A 73 -12.37 -1.04 -11.44
CA VAL A 73 -13.30 -0.38 -10.53
C VAL A 73 -12.62 -0.15 -9.19
N LEU A 74 -12.55 1.10 -8.75
CA LEU A 74 -12.11 1.47 -7.41
C LEU A 74 -13.32 1.46 -6.45
N ALA A 75 -13.34 0.50 -5.53
CA ALA A 75 -14.34 0.34 -4.48
C ALA A 75 -14.11 1.34 -3.32
N SER A 76 -13.96 2.63 -3.61
CA SER A 76 -13.58 3.65 -2.61
C SER A 76 -14.09 5.05 -2.91
N ALA A 77 -14.55 5.75 -1.88
CA ALA A 77 -14.88 7.18 -1.95
C ALA A 77 -13.65 8.11 -1.87
N SER A 78 -12.43 7.57 -1.71
CA SER A 78 -11.22 8.38 -1.47
C SER A 78 -10.78 9.14 -2.72
N PRO A 79 -10.78 10.49 -2.71
CA PRO A 79 -10.27 11.28 -3.82
C PRO A 79 -8.77 11.06 -4.05
N ALA A 80 -8.00 10.82 -2.98
CA ALA A 80 -6.56 10.59 -3.04
C ALA A 80 -6.21 9.31 -3.81
N ARG A 81 -6.92 8.21 -3.54
CA ARG A 81 -6.72 6.93 -4.25
C ARG A 81 -7.05 7.05 -5.73
N LYS A 82 -8.15 7.74 -6.07
CA LYS A 82 -8.52 8.02 -7.46
C LYS A 82 -7.45 8.84 -8.17
N LYS A 83 -7.01 9.95 -7.57
CA LYS A 83 -5.96 10.83 -8.11
C LYS A 83 -4.65 10.06 -8.30
N LEU A 84 -4.29 9.19 -7.37
CA LEU A 84 -3.08 8.37 -7.44
C LEU A 84 -3.11 7.38 -8.60
N LEU A 85 -4.24 6.68 -8.81
CA LEU A 85 -4.42 5.79 -9.97
C LEU A 85 -4.35 6.56 -11.29
N HIS A 86 -5.00 7.72 -11.39
CA HIS A 86 -4.91 8.59 -12.56
C HIS A 86 -3.48 9.02 -12.86
N ALA A 87 -2.73 9.46 -11.85
CA ALA A 87 -1.32 9.83 -12.00
C ALA A 87 -0.46 8.65 -12.46
N ALA A 88 -0.85 7.42 -12.11
CA ALA A 88 -0.20 6.18 -12.55
C ALA A 88 -0.71 5.65 -13.92
N GLY A 89 -1.56 6.43 -14.59
CA GLY A 89 -2.06 6.17 -15.94
C GLY A 89 -3.32 5.29 -15.99
N ILE A 90 -3.94 4.97 -14.85
CA ILE A 90 -5.19 4.19 -14.79
C ILE A 90 -6.37 5.15 -14.63
N ASP A 91 -7.42 4.99 -15.42
CA ASP A 91 -8.69 5.71 -15.26
C ASP A 91 -9.75 4.79 -14.63
N PRO A 92 -9.83 4.73 -13.28
CA PRO A 92 -10.76 3.82 -12.63
C PRO A 92 -12.19 4.37 -12.64
N SER A 93 -13.15 3.50 -12.90
CA SER A 93 -14.53 3.75 -12.51
C SER A 93 -14.63 3.70 -10.98
N VAL A 94 -15.38 4.61 -10.37
CA VAL A 94 -15.51 4.66 -8.90
C VAL A 94 -16.89 4.19 -8.50
N VAL A 95 -16.94 3.18 -7.63
CA VAL A 95 -18.16 2.72 -6.97
C VAL A 95 -17.90 2.68 -5.47
N VAL A 96 -18.72 3.35 -4.69
CA VAL A 96 -18.52 3.46 -3.24
C VAL A 96 -19.23 2.29 -2.58
N SER A 97 -18.49 1.50 -1.79
CA SER A 97 -19.07 0.43 -0.99
C SER A 97 -20.01 0.98 0.09
N GLY A 98 -21.12 0.26 0.34
CA GLY A 98 -22.09 0.55 1.38
C GLY A 98 -21.82 -0.15 2.71
N VAL A 99 -20.66 -0.79 2.87
CA VAL A 99 -20.30 -1.58 4.05
C VAL A 99 -20.31 -0.73 5.32
N ASP A 100 -20.95 -1.26 6.37
CA ASP A 100 -20.80 -0.78 7.73
C ASP A 100 -19.48 -1.31 8.33
N GLU A 101 -18.44 -0.47 8.27
CA GLU A 101 -17.09 -0.82 8.74
C GLU A 101 -17.08 -1.20 10.23
N ALA A 102 -17.91 -0.56 11.06
CA ALA A 102 -17.96 -0.85 12.49
C ALA A 102 -18.54 -2.25 12.74
N ALA A 103 -19.63 -2.59 12.05
CA ALA A 103 -20.24 -3.92 12.15
C ALA A 103 -19.28 -5.04 11.71
N VAL A 104 -18.49 -4.81 10.64
CA VAL A 104 -17.47 -5.77 10.18
C VAL A 104 -16.41 -6.01 11.25
N LEU A 105 -15.88 -4.94 11.86
CA LEU A 105 -14.87 -5.05 12.90
C LEU A 105 -15.39 -5.71 14.17
N ASP A 106 -16.63 -5.40 14.57
CA ASP A 106 -17.23 -5.99 15.76
C ASP A 106 -17.51 -7.49 15.60
N ALA A 107 -17.95 -7.91 14.41
CA ALA A 107 -18.12 -9.32 14.07
C ALA A 107 -16.76 -10.07 14.08
N ALA A 108 -15.72 -9.45 13.52
CA ALA A 108 -14.38 -10.03 13.49
C ALA A 108 -13.76 -10.11 14.90
N ARG A 109 -13.91 -9.07 15.72
CA ARG A 109 -13.48 -9.08 17.13
C ARG A 109 -14.16 -10.16 17.95
N THR A 110 -15.46 -10.38 17.71
CA THR A 110 -16.21 -11.45 18.37
C THR A 110 -15.68 -12.83 17.99
N THR A 111 -15.23 -13.01 16.75
CA THR A 111 -14.80 -14.32 16.22
C THR A 111 -13.33 -14.62 16.53
N TYR A 112 -12.47 -13.62 16.38
CA TYR A 112 -11.01 -13.77 16.36
C TYR A 112 -10.29 -13.07 17.51
N GLY A 113 -10.99 -12.24 18.29
CA GLY A 113 -10.39 -11.41 19.33
C GLY A 113 -9.83 -10.09 18.78
N GLU A 114 -8.92 -9.46 19.53
CA GLU A 114 -8.25 -8.25 19.07
C GLU A 114 -7.43 -8.51 17.81
N LEU A 115 -7.55 -7.61 16.84
CA LEU A 115 -6.92 -7.71 15.52
C LEU A 115 -5.70 -6.79 15.45
N ALA A 116 -4.66 -7.22 14.74
CA ALA A 116 -3.53 -6.35 14.43
C ALA A 116 -3.96 -5.24 13.43
N ALA A 117 -3.24 -4.12 13.40
CA ALA A 117 -3.52 -2.99 12.52
C ALA A 117 -3.57 -3.41 11.04
N GLU A 118 -2.64 -4.27 10.63
CA GLU A 118 -2.57 -4.80 9.26
C GLU A 118 -3.76 -5.69 8.89
N ASP A 119 -4.28 -6.47 9.84
CA ASP A 119 -5.45 -7.32 9.65
C ASP A 119 -6.74 -6.49 9.56
N ILE A 120 -6.84 -5.42 10.36
CA ILE A 120 -7.96 -4.46 10.28
C ILE A 120 -8.02 -3.85 8.89
N ALA A 121 -6.89 -3.35 8.38
CA ALA A 121 -6.83 -2.73 7.07
C ALA A 121 -7.21 -3.72 5.96
N LEU A 122 -6.70 -4.96 6.02
CA LEU A 122 -7.01 -6.01 5.04
C LEU A 122 -8.49 -6.42 5.07
N LEU A 123 -9.03 -6.63 6.26
CA LEU A 123 -10.42 -7.03 6.47
C LEU A 123 -11.40 -6.00 5.89
N LEU A 124 -11.17 -4.71 6.15
CA LEU A 124 -12.01 -3.65 5.63
C LEU A 124 -11.83 -3.46 4.12
N ALA A 125 -10.60 -3.58 3.60
CA ALA A 125 -10.35 -3.56 2.16
C ALA A 125 -11.12 -4.67 1.43
N ARG A 126 -11.10 -5.89 2.01
CA ARG A 126 -11.83 -7.05 1.52
C ARG A 126 -13.33 -6.81 1.51
N ALA A 127 -13.90 -6.40 2.64
CA ALA A 127 -15.33 -6.18 2.75
C ALA A 127 -15.83 -5.18 1.70
N LYS A 128 -15.08 -4.09 1.48
CA LYS A 128 -15.41 -3.07 0.47
C LYS A 128 -15.34 -3.61 -0.96
N ALA A 129 -14.31 -4.39 -1.28
CA ALA A 129 -14.16 -4.98 -2.61
C ALA A 129 -15.26 -6.00 -2.90
N GLU A 130 -15.55 -6.89 -1.96
CA GLU A 130 -16.57 -7.94 -2.12
C GLU A 130 -17.99 -7.35 -2.22
N ASP A 131 -18.32 -6.31 -1.45
CA ASP A 131 -19.60 -5.60 -1.54
C ASP A 131 -19.85 -4.98 -2.93
N VAL A 132 -18.82 -4.38 -3.53
CA VAL A 132 -18.90 -3.82 -4.89
C VAL A 132 -18.89 -4.93 -5.94
N ALA A 133 -18.11 -5.99 -5.76
CA ALA A 133 -18.05 -7.12 -6.68
C ALA A 133 -19.38 -7.88 -6.76
N ALA A 134 -20.20 -7.85 -5.72
CA ALA A 134 -21.56 -8.44 -5.75
C ALA A 134 -22.54 -7.69 -6.68
N GLN A 135 -22.16 -6.52 -7.20
CA GLN A 135 -23.03 -5.62 -7.97
C GLN A 135 -22.52 -5.39 -9.40
N ILE A 136 -21.32 -5.87 -9.72
CA ILE A 136 -20.61 -5.54 -10.96
C ILE A 136 -19.94 -6.80 -11.51
N ASP A 137 -20.25 -7.11 -12.75
CA ASP A 137 -19.56 -8.12 -13.53
C ASP A 137 -18.60 -7.49 -14.54
N HIS A 138 -17.75 -8.31 -15.16
CA HIS A 138 -16.86 -7.92 -16.25
C HIS A 138 -15.77 -6.88 -15.88
N ALA A 139 -15.35 -6.83 -14.62
CA ALA A 139 -14.36 -5.85 -14.15
C ALA A 139 -13.34 -6.44 -13.16
N VAL A 140 -12.28 -5.68 -12.93
CA VAL A 140 -11.36 -5.90 -11.81
C VAL A 140 -11.69 -4.88 -10.72
N ILE A 141 -12.18 -5.35 -9.58
CA ILE A 141 -12.57 -4.50 -8.46
C ILE A 141 -11.40 -4.42 -7.49
N VAL A 142 -11.06 -3.20 -7.05
CA VAL A 142 -10.01 -2.95 -6.05
C VAL A 142 -10.61 -2.21 -4.85
N GLY A 143 -10.61 -2.86 -3.69
CA GLY A 143 -10.90 -2.26 -2.40
C GLY A 143 -9.63 -1.95 -1.63
N CYS A 144 -9.63 -0.81 -0.92
CA CYS A 144 -8.54 -0.45 -0.01
C CYS A 144 -9.08 0.16 1.28
N ASP A 145 -8.39 -0.10 2.37
CA ASP A 145 -8.58 0.59 3.65
C ASP A 145 -7.24 0.91 4.29
N SER A 146 -7.17 1.98 5.08
CA SER A 146 -5.90 2.47 5.65
C SER A 146 -6.07 2.86 7.11
N VAL A 147 -5.14 2.41 7.94
CA VAL A 147 -5.07 2.75 9.37
C VAL A 147 -3.66 3.19 9.75
N LEU A 148 -3.57 4.13 10.69
CA LEU A 148 -2.28 4.55 11.26
C LEU A 148 -2.07 3.85 12.60
N GLU A 149 -0.97 3.14 12.75
CA GLU A 149 -0.50 2.61 14.02
C GLU A 149 0.52 3.57 14.65
N LEU A 150 0.26 3.97 15.91
CA LEU A 150 1.19 4.75 16.75
C LEU A 150 1.35 4.04 18.08
N ASP A 151 2.60 3.72 18.45
CA ASP A 151 2.91 3.06 19.73
C ASP A 151 2.06 1.78 20.01
N GLY A 152 1.70 1.04 18.97
CA GLY A 152 0.86 -0.17 19.05
C GLY A 152 -0.65 0.09 19.07
N GLU A 153 -1.09 1.35 18.97
CA GLU A 153 -2.51 1.73 18.92
C GLU A 153 -2.96 2.12 17.51
N VAL A 154 -4.14 1.65 17.12
CA VAL A 154 -4.74 1.93 15.81
C VAL A 154 -5.55 3.22 15.85
N HIS A 155 -5.26 4.12 14.92
CA HIS A 155 -5.92 5.40 14.76
C HIS A 155 -6.55 5.54 13.37
N GLY A 156 -7.88 5.53 13.35
CA GLY A 156 -8.68 5.88 12.18
C GLY A 156 -8.77 7.39 11.94
N LYS A 157 -9.90 7.87 11.40
CA LYS A 157 -10.17 9.31 11.29
C LYS A 157 -10.47 9.89 12.67
N PRO A 158 -9.97 11.08 13.03
CA PRO A 158 -10.31 11.71 14.31
C PRO A 158 -11.78 12.15 14.30
N ALA A 159 -12.48 11.97 15.43
CA ALA A 159 -13.89 12.33 15.55
C ALA A 159 -14.10 13.84 15.78
N SER A 160 -13.05 14.58 16.16
CA SER A 160 -13.12 16.01 16.43
C SER A 160 -11.80 16.73 16.20
N ALA A 161 -11.85 18.06 16.09
CA ALA A 161 -10.66 18.91 16.03
C ALA A 161 -9.80 18.78 17.29
N ALA A 162 -10.41 18.69 18.47
CA ALA A 162 -9.68 18.48 19.72
C ALA A 162 -8.91 17.15 19.72
N GLU A 163 -9.52 16.08 19.20
CA GLU A 163 -8.85 14.80 19.04
C GLU A 163 -7.70 14.88 18.01
N ALA A 164 -7.91 15.57 16.89
CA ALA A 164 -6.87 15.78 15.89
C ALA A 164 -5.67 16.56 16.45
N VAL A 165 -5.90 17.61 17.24
CA VAL A 165 -4.83 18.36 17.93
C VAL A 165 -4.08 17.47 18.91
N ALA A 166 -4.79 16.77 19.80
CA ALA A 166 -4.17 15.87 20.77
C ALA A 166 -3.36 14.76 20.09
N ARG A 167 -3.84 14.25 18.96
CA ARG A 167 -3.13 13.25 18.16
C ARG A 167 -1.84 13.83 17.56
N TRP A 168 -1.91 14.99 16.93
CA TRP A 168 -0.72 15.68 16.39
C TRP A 168 0.31 16.02 17.46
N GLN A 169 -0.12 16.38 18.66
CA GLN A 169 0.78 16.62 19.80
C GLN A 169 1.54 15.37 20.23
N ARG A 170 0.95 14.16 20.07
CA ARG A 170 1.66 12.88 20.29
C ARG A 170 2.55 12.49 19.12
N MET A 171 2.08 12.72 17.88
CA MET A 171 2.80 12.34 16.66
C MET A 171 4.03 13.19 16.37
N ARG A 172 4.03 14.47 16.74
CA ARG A 172 5.13 15.39 16.37
C ARG A 172 6.50 14.87 16.85
N GLY A 173 7.45 14.78 15.92
CA GLY A 173 8.80 14.30 16.21
C GLY A 173 8.92 12.80 16.47
N THR A 174 7.85 12.03 16.28
CA THR A 174 7.85 10.57 16.36
C THR A 174 7.64 9.95 14.98
N ALA A 175 7.52 8.62 14.93
CA ALA A 175 7.17 7.88 13.74
C ALA A 175 5.91 7.04 13.99
N GLY A 176 5.14 6.81 12.92
CA GLY A 176 4.01 5.88 12.91
C GLY A 176 4.09 4.96 11.70
N VAL A 177 3.37 3.85 11.75
CA VAL A 177 3.28 2.91 10.62
C VAL A 177 1.90 3.03 10.00
N LEU A 178 1.84 3.39 8.72
CA LEU A 178 0.59 3.37 7.98
C LEU A 178 0.43 2.01 7.29
N HIS A 179 -0.64 1.31 7.64
CA HIS A 179 -1.05 0.06 7.03
C HIS A 179 -2.18 0.34 6.04
N THR A 180 -2.03 -0.07 4.79
CA THR A 180 -3.13 -0.11 3.82
C THR A 180 -3.35 -1.53 3.37
N GLY A 181 -4.56 -2.04 3.58
CA GLY A 181 -5.02 -3.29 3.01
C GLY A 181 -5.46 -3.09 1.57
N HIS A 182 -5.18 -4.07 0.73
CA HIS A 182 -5.59 -4.13 -0.66
C HIS A 182 -6.31 -5.43 -0.91
N TRP A 183 -7.44 -5.35 -1.59
CA TRP A 183 -8.19 -6.54 -2.00
C TRP A 183 -8.66 -6.38 -3.44
N VAL A 184 -8.38 -7.39 -4.26
CA VAL A 184 -8.71 -7.43 -5.68
C VAL A 184 -9.65 -8.59 -5.94
N VAL A 185 -10.74 -8.31 -6.66
CA VAL A 185 -11.69 -9.32 -7.13
C VAL A 185 -11.78 -9.25 -8.64
N ASP A 186 -11.56 -10.39 -9.30
CA ASP A 186 -11.68 -10.51 -10.75
C ASP A 186 -13.05 -11.08 -11.14
N THR A 187 -13.93 -10.21 -11.64
CA THR A 187 -15.29 -10.57 -12.09
C THR A 187 -15.40 -10.68 -13.61
N ARG A 188 -14.26 -10.66 -14.32
CA ARG A 188 -14.24 -10.81 -15.78
C ARG A 188 -14.67 -12.21 -16.19
N ASP A 189 -15.23 -12.34 -17.39
CA ASP A 189 -15.59 -13.64 -17.96
C ASP A 189 -14.35 -14.50 -18.19
N SER A 190 -14.47 -15.81 -17.95
CA SER A 190 -13.41 -16.77 -18.26
C SER A 190 -12.97 -16.71 -19.72
N ASP A 191 -13.92 -16.50 -20.64
CA ASP A 191 -13.67 -16.41 -22.08
C ASP A 191 -12.88 -15.16 -22.46
N LEU A 192 -12.86 -14.14 -21.58
CA LEU A 192 -12.09 -12.91 -21.71
C LEU A 192 -10.85 -12.90 -20.80
N GLY A 193 -10.43 -14.07 -20.32
CA GLY A 193 -9.26 -14.23 -19.45
C GLY A 193 -9.50 -13.79 -17.99
N GLY A 194 -10.75 -13.77 -17.55
CA GLY A 194 -11.13 -13.63 -16.16
C GLY A 194 -10.83 -14.89 -15.37
N THR A 195 -10.30 -14.70 -14.16
CA THR A 195 -9.86 -15.79 -13.28
C THR A 195 -10.90 -16.17 -12.24
N GLY A 196 -11.87 -15.29 -11.93
CA GLY A 196 -12.76 -15.44 -10.79
C GLY A 196 -12.05 -15.36 -9.43
N ALA A 197 -10.75 -15.06 -9.41
CA ALA A 197 -9.94 -15.10 -8.21
C ALA A 197 -10.14 -13.85 -7.35
N THR A 198 -9.90 -14.04 -6.06
CA THR A 198 -9.94 -13.00 -5.04
C THR A 198 -8.63 -13.04 -4.26
N LEU A 199 -7.91 -11.92 -4.21
CA LEU A 199 -6.57 -11.85 -3.64
C LEU A 199 -6.45 -10.58 -2.79
N GLY A 200 -5.62 -10.61 -1.76
CA GLY A 200 -5.33 -9.40 -1.01
C GLY A 200 -4.12 -9.53 -0.11
N ALA A 201 -3.58 -8.37 0.23
CA ALA A 201 -2.39 -8.22 1.07
C ALA A 201 -2.37 -6.81 1.67
N THR A 202 -1.57 -6.62 2.72
CA THR A 202 -1.36 -5.31 3.36
C THR A 202 0.02 -4.77 3.05
N ALA A 203 0.09 -3.49 2.69
CA ALA A 203 1.33 -2.72 2.63
C ALA A 203 1.51 -1.87 3.89
N SER A 204 2.71 -1.88 4.46
CA SER A 204 3.07 -1.13 5.67
C SER A 204 4.18 -0.13 5.33
N THR A 205 4.08 1.10 5.82
CA THR A 205 5.08 2.15 5.54
C THR A 205 5.26 3.04 6.76
N THR A 206 6.52 3.21 7.17
CA THR A 206 6.86 4.08 8.30
C THR A 206 6.90 5.53 7.85
N VAL A 207 6.23 6.40 8.59
CA VAL A 207 6.16 7.84 8.35
C VAL A 207 6.75 8.55 9.56
N HIS A 208 7.74 9.41 9.31
CA HIS A 208 8.36 10.24 10.33
C HIS A 208 7.75 11.64 10.30
N PHE A 209 7.35 12.14 11.46
CA PHE A 209 6.69 13.44 11.58
C PHE A 209 7.66 14.50 12.09
N ALA A 210 7.54 15.71 11.56
CA ALA A 210 8.33 16.85 12.01
C ALA A 210 7.95 17.26 13.45
N ARG A 211 8.84 18.00 14.12
CA ARG A 211 8.60 18.56 15.47
C ARG A 211 7.80 19.86 15.37
N LEU A 212 6.50 19.76 15.17
CA LEU A 212 5.61 20.91 15.04
C LEU A 212 5.44 21.66 16.37
N THR A 213 5.37 22.98 16.29
CA THR A 213 4.88 23.85 17.36
C THR A 213 3.36 23.68 17.52
N ASP A 214 2.82 24.04 18.69
CA ASP A 214 1.37 23.97 18.91
C ASP A 214 0.60 24.89 17.95
N ALA A 215 1.19 26.04 17.59
CA ALA A 215 0.60 26.96 16.60
C ALA A 215 0.51 26.34 15.20
N GLU A 216 1.51 25.58 14.75
CA GLU A 216 1.44 24.84 13.49
C GLU A 216 0.37 23.75 13.53
N ILE A 217 0.27 23.01 14.64
CA ILE A 217 -0.75 21.98 14.83
C ILE A 217 -2.15 22.58 14.77
N GLU A 218 -2.41 23.66 15.51
CA GLU A 218 -3.70 24.33 15.53
C GLU A 218 -4.07 24.88 14.14
N ALA A 219 -3.12 25.53 13.46
CA ALA A 219 -3.34 26.05 12.11
C ALA A 219 -3.65 24.92 11.11
N TYR A 220 -2.94 23.80 11.19
CA TYR A 220 -3.16 22.67 10.32
C TYR A 220 -4.52 22.00 10.59
N VAL A 221 -4.88 21.77 11.85
CA VAL A 221 -6.20 21.22 12.21
C VAL A 221 -7.34 22.16 11.79
N ALA A 222 -7.15 23.48 11.91
CA ALA A 222 -8.13 24.48 11.49
C ALA A 222 -8.41 24.46 9.97
N SER A 223 -7.52 23.89 9.14
CA SER A 223 -7.78 23.68 7.71
C SER A 223 -8.91 22.67 7.45
N GLY A 224 -9.21 21.80 8.43
CA GLY A 224 -10.16 20.70 8.30
C GLY A 224 -9.64 19.46 7.54
N GLU A 225 -8.46 19.53 6.91
CA GLU A 225 -7.86 18.37 6.22
C GLU A 225 -7.63 17.18 7.17
N PRO A 226 -7.06 17.36 8.39
CA PRO A 226 -6.84 16.26 9.33
C PRO A 226 -8.10 15.48 9.73
N LEU A 227 -9.28 16.10 9.66
CA LEU A 227 -10.54 15.49 10.05
C LEU A 227 -11.07 14.48 9.03
N ARG A 228 -10.56 14.52 7.80
CA ARG A 228 -11.12 13.76 6.67
C ARG A 228 -10.36 12.48 6.35
N VAL A 229 -9.18 12.29 6.95
CA VAL A 229 -8.20 11.27 6.55
C VAL A 229 -7.75 10.42 7.73
N ALA A 230 -7.45 9.15 7.46
CA ALA A 230 -6.87 8.27 8.47
C ALA A 230 -5.52 8.83 8.93
N GLY A 231 -5.20 8.67 10.22
CA GLY A 231 -3.95 9.20 10.78
C GLY A 231 -3.89 10.73 10.92
N ALA A 232 -4.92 11.47 10.51
CA ALA A 232 -4.99 12.94 10.62
C ALA A 232 -3.92 13.72 9.82
N PHE A 233 -3.35 13.13 8.77
CA PHE A 233 -2.44 13.81 7.86
C PHE A 233 -2.58 13.34 6.41
N THR A 234 -2.10 14.15 5.46
CA THR A 234 -1.91 13.73 4.07
C THR A 234 -0.45 13.93 3.67
N LEU A 235 0.06 13.06 2.80
CA LEU A 235 1.38 13.22 2.22
C LEU A 235 1.38 14.18 1.02
N ASP A 236 0.34 14.12 0.18
CA ASP A 236 0.21 14.87 -1.07
C ASP A 236 -0.69 16.11 -0.97
N GLY A 237 -1.00 16.54 0.27
CA GLY A 237 -1.81 17.72 0.59
C GLY A 237 -1.12 18.65 1.60
N LEU A 238 -1.91 19.30 2.46
CA LEU A 238 -1.41 20.30 3.40
C LEU A 238 -0.54 19.71 4.52
N GLY A 239 -0.68 18.41 4.80
CA GLY A 239 0.17 17.68 5.75
C GLY A 239 1.60 17.40 5.25
N GLY A 240 1.86 17.48 3.94
CA GLY A 240 3.15 17.12 3.33
C GLY A 240 4.37 17.81 3.94
N PRO A 241 4.36 19.13 4.20
CA PRO A 241 5.45 19.84 4.88
C PRO A 241 5.77 19.35 6.29
N TYR A 242 4.86 18.61 6.92
CA TYR A 242 4.98 18.10 8.29
C TYR A 242 5.47 16.63 8.35
N VAL A 243 5.71 16.01 7.19
CA VAL A 243 6.35 14.69 7.07
C VAL A 243 7.84 14.90 6.79
N SER A 244 8.70 14.39 7.68
CA SER A 244 10.15 14.58 7.60
C SER A 244 10.86 13.46 6.81
N ALA A 245 10.33 12.24 6.85
CA ALA A 245 10.84 11.11 6.11
C ALA A 245 9.79 10.01 5.93
N ILE A 246 10.00 9.17 4.92
CA ILE A 246 9.23 7.95 4.65
C ILE A 246 10.20 6.80 4.48
N GLU A 247 9.92 5.68 5.14
CA GLU A 247 10.61 4.41 4.92
C GLU A 247 9.62 3.38 4.38
N GLY A 248 9.81 2.99 3.12
CA GLY A 248 8.90 2.09 2.41
C GLY A 248 8.28 2.78 1.20
N ASP A 249 6.97 2.62 1.02
CA ASP A 249 6.25 3.01 -0.17
C ASP A 249 5.43 4.31 0.04
N PRO A 250 5.81 5.44 -0.57
CA PRO A 250 5.05 6.69 -0.45
C PRO A 250 3.61 6.59 -0.98
N SER A 251 3.34 5.75 -1.98
CA SER A 251 1.99 5.58 -2.53
C SER A 251 1.05 4.89 -1.53
N ASN A 252 1.61 3.99 -0.70
CA ASN A 252 0.92 3.43 0.45
C ASN A 252 0.46 4.51 1.44
N VAL A 253 1.29 5.54 1.68
CA VAL A 253 0.96 6.66 2.59
C VAL A 253 -0.22 7.49 2.07
N VAL A 254 -0.37 7.61 0.75
CA VAL A 254 -1.53 8.25 0.10
C VAL A 254 -2.81 7.39 0.27
N GLY A 255 -2.65 6.11 0.60
CA GLY A 255 -3.72 5.17 0.89
C GLY A 255 -3.92 4.08 -0.16
N LEU A 256 -2.99 3.91 -1.11
CA LEU A 256 -2.96 2.79 -2.06
C LEU A 256 -1.52 2.55 -2.53
N SER A 257 -0.91 1.46 -2.07
CA SER A 257 0.36 0.95 -2.61
C SER A 257 0.22 0.53 -4.07
N LEU A 258 0.81 1.31 -4.99
CA LEU A 258 0.89 0.99 -6.40
C LEU A 258 1.78 -0.25 -6.68
N PRO A 259 2.94 -0.42 -6.02
CA PRO A 259 3.75 -1.63 -6.17
C PRO A 259 3.01 -2.89 -5.76
N LEU A 260 2.30 -2.88 -4.62
CA LEU A 260 1.53 -4.05 -4.16
C LEU A 260 0.35 -4.34 -5.08
N LEU A 261 -0.40 -3.31 -5.50
CA LEU A 261 -1.49 -3.50 -6.43
C LEU A 261 -1.01 -4.11 -7.76
N ARG A 262 0.14 -3.66 -8.28
CA ARG A 262 0.75 -4.26 -9.47
C ARG A 262 1.08 -5.74 -9.29
N GLU A 263 1.52 -6.15 -8.10
CA GLU A 263 1.83 -7.54 -7.79
C GLU A 263 0.56 -8.40 -7.74
N LEU A 264 -0.46 -7.95 -7.00
CA LEU A 264 -1.77 -8.62 -6.93
C LEU A 264 -2.41 -8.78 -8.31
N LEU A 265 -2.36 -7.74 -9.15
CA LEU A 265 -2.82 -7.81 -10.54
C LEU A 265 -2.01 -8.82 -11.37
N GLY A 266 -0.69 -8.87 -11.16
CA GLY A 266 0.18 -9.83 -11.83
C GLY A 266 -0.17 -11.28 -11.51
N GLU A 267 -0.59 -11.58 -10.28
CA GLU A 267 -1.10 -12.89 -9.88
C GLU A 267 -2.41 -13.29 -10.61
N LEU A 268 -3.20 -12.30 -11.03
CA LEU A 268 -4.38 -12.50 -11.90
C LEU A 268 -4.02 -12.58 -13.40
N GLY A 269 -2.72 -12.57 -13.75
CA GLY A 269 -2.24 -12.52 -15.12
C GLY A 269 -2.40 -11.15 -15.79
N LEU A 270 -2.65 -10.08 -15.02
CA LEU A 270 -2.84 -8.73 -15.51
C LEU A 270 -1.57 -7.89 -15.35
N LEU A 271 -1.08 -7.36 -16.47
CA LEU A 271 0.08 -6.48 -16.46
C LEU A 271 -0.37 -5.02 -16.35
N TRP A 272 0.26 -4.25 -15.46
CA TRP A 272 -0.10 -2.84 -15.20
C TRP A 272 -0.30 -2.00 -16.45
N HIS A 273 0.58 -2.15 -17.45
CA HIS A 273 0.53 -1.34 -18.67
C HIS A 273 -0.70 -1.65 -19.55
N GLN A 274 -1.34 -2.81 -19.38
CA GLN A 274 -2.58 -3.17 -20.08
C GLN A 274 -3.80 -2.43 -19.53
N LEU A 275 -3.71 -1.94 -18.29
CA LEU A 275 -4.77 -1.17 -17.61
C LEU A 275 -4.65 0.34 -17.86
N ARG A 276 -3.61 0.79 -18.57
CA ARG A 276 -3.41 2.22 -18.80
C ARG A 276 -4.45 2.77 -19.76
N ALA A 277 -5.00 3.94 -19.42
CA ALA A 277 -5.84 4.68 -20.32
C ALA A 277 -5.06 5.02 -21.62
N SER A 278 -5.77 5.01 -22.74
CA SER A 278 -5.17 5.41 -24.02
C SER A 278 -4.82 6.90 -24.00
N GLY A 279 -3.61 7.25 -24.44
CA GLY A 279 -3.17 8.65 -24.55
C GLY A 279 -2.65 9.26 -23.25
N ILE A 280 -1.60 8.68 -22.66
CA ILE A 280 -0.92 9.23 -21.48
C ILE A 280 -0.47 10.66 -21.78
N PRO A 281 -0.99 11.69 -21.07
CA PRO A 281 -0.47 13.04 -21.20
C PRO A 281 0.97 13.07 -20.68
N THR A 282 1.91 13.48 -21.54
CA THR A 282 3.30 13.80 -21.18
C THR A 282 3.39 15.09 -20.40
#